data_AF-A0A7C4G0B7-F1
#
_entry.id   AF-A0A7C4G0B7-F1
#
_cell.length_a   1.000
_cell.length_b   1.000
_cell.length_c   1.000
_cell.angle_alpha   90.00
_cell.angle_beta   90.00
_cell.angle_gamma   90.00
#
_symmetry.space_group_name_H-M   'P 1'
#
loop_
_entity.id
_entity.type
_entity.pdbx_description
1 polymer ?
#
loop_
_entity_poly.entity_id
_entity_poly.type
_entity_poly.pdbx_seq_one_letter_code
_entity_poly.pdbx_strand_id
1 'polypeptide(L)'
;MASLVTLGGPQLDPAVLKQKEQRLFSILEGLGKVLVAYSGGTDSAYLAWAAAQVLGKNAIAITADSASIPESHKRDAERFAKSWNIRHEYIRTYEFENPDYVKNEPDRCFHCKDELFTRLEEVARERGFEHIIYGVNQDDLGDYRPGQNAARLHQVRAPLVEAELSKAEIRELSRMAGLETWDRPASACLSSRIPYGTPVTKETISTVERGEEAMRELGFRQFRVRFHGELVRLEIAREEMQKVLGLDVFDTLVETFKALGFHYVTLDLEGYRQGAMNEVLGLKR
;
A
#
# COMPACT_ATOMS: atom_id res chain seq x y z
N MET A 1 -41.05 7.86 -4.35
CA MET A 1 -40.63 6.60 -3.67
C MET A 1 -39.77 5.81 -4.65
N ALA A 2 -38.55 6.31 -4.92
CA ALA A 2 -37.60 5.60 -5.78
C ALA A 2 -36.86 4.59 -4.90
N SER A 3 -37.03 3.31 -5.23
CA SER A 3 -36.38 2.18 -4.57
C SER A 3 -34.86 2.32 -4.66
N LEU A 4 -34.22 2.49 -3.51
CA LEU A 4 -32.78 2.32 -3.34
C LEU A 4 -32.47 0.82 -3.53
N VAL A 5 -32.00 0.46 -4.71
CA VAL A 5 -31.33 -0.82 -4.92
C VAL A 5 -29.98 -0.71 -4.21
N THR A 6 -29.93 -1.12 -2.95
CA THR A 6 -28.68 -1.50 -2.30
C THR A 6 -28.12 -2.70 -3.04
N LEU A 7 -27.16 -2.47 -3.92
CA LEU A 7 -26.29 -3.51 -4.46
C LEU A 7 -25.45 -4.06 -3.31
N GLY A 8 -26.00 -5.03 -2.58
CA GLY A 8 -25.25 -5.82 -1.61
C GLY A 8 -24.11 -6.52 -2.36
N GLY A 9 -22.87 -6.30 -1.91
CA GLY A 9 -21.74 -7.08 -2.37
C GLY A 9 -21.97 -8.59 -2.12
N PRO A 10 -21.09 -9.47 -2.64
CA PRO A 10 -21.23 -10.91 -2.42
C PRO A 10 -21.43 -11.18 -0.93
N GLN A 11 -22.55 -11.80 -0.58
CA GLN A 11 -22.86 -12.13 0.80
C GLN A 11 -21.86 -13.19 1.24
N LEU A 12 -20.89 -12.76 2.05
CA LEU A 12 -19.84 -13.65 2.56
C LEU A 12 -20.49 -14.63 3.56
N ASP A 13 -20.34 -15.93 3.30
CA ASP A 13 -20.81 -16.97 4.21
C ASP A 13 -19.92 -17.00 5.47
N PRO A 14 -20.46 -16.71 6.67
CA PRO A 14 -19.68 -16.70 7.90
C PRO A 14 -19.00 -18.03 8.21
N ALA A 15 -19.58 -19.17 7.80
CA ALA A 15 -18.99 -20.48 8.02
C ALA A 15 -17.73 -20.67 7.15
N VAL A 16 -17.79 -20.25 5.89
CA VAL A 16 -16.66 -20.29 4.96
C VAL A 16 -15.55 -19.34 5.41
N LEU A 17 -15.90 -18.12 5.82
CA LEU A 17 -14.94 -17.15 6.37
C LEU A 17 -14.15 -17.72 7.56
N LYS A 18 -14.86 -18.30 8.52
CA LYS A 18 -14.24 -18.91 9.70
C LYS A 18 -13.35 -20.09 9.33
N GLN A 19 -13.75 -20.90 8.36
CA GLN A 19 -12.93 -22.01 7.88
C GLN A 19 -11.61 -21.52 7.26
N LYS A 20 -11.66 -20.48 6.42
CA LYS A 20 -10.47 -19.87 5.81
C LYS A 20 -9.56 -19.21 6.84
N GLU A 21 -10.14 -18.53 7.84
CA GLU A 21 -9.39 -17.97 8.97
C GLU A 21 -8.67 -19.07 9.76
N GLN A 22 -9.37 -20.16 10.11
CA GLN A 22 -8.75 -21.30 10.79
C GLN A 22 -7.62 -21.91 9.95
N ARG A 23 -7.81 -22.03 8.64
CA ARG A 23 -6.75 -22.49 7.72
C ARG A 23 -5.54 -21.55 7.75
N LEU A 24 -5.74 -20.23 7.72
CA LEU A 24 -4.66 -19.25 7.86
C LEU A 24 -3.91 -19.46 9.20
N PHE A 25 -4.63 -19.67 10.29
CA PHE A 25 -4.01 -19.87 11.60
C PHE A 25 -3.19 -21.17 11.64
N SER A 26 -3.72 -22.27 11.12
CA SER A 26 -2.96 -23.53 11.02
C SER A 26 -1.73 -23.42 10.12
N ILE A 27 -1.79 -22.64 9.04
CA ILE A 27 -0.61 -22.34 8.21
C ILE A 27 0.43 -21.59 9.04
N LEU A 28 0.03 -20.54 9.77
CA LEU A 28 0.93 -19.76 10.61
C LEU A 28 1.55 -20.61 11.72
N GLU A 29 0.77 -21.45 12.41
CA GLU A 29 1.26 -22.41 13.40
C GLU A 29 2.34 -23.32 12.81
N GLY A 30 2.10 -23.86 11.61
CA GLY A 30 3.04 -24.72 10.90
C GLY A 30 4.34 -24.03 10.48
N LEU A 31 4.32 -22.70 10.31
CA LEU A 31 5.53 -21.91 10.03
C LEU A 31 6.37 -21.64 11.29
N GLY A 32 5.78 -21.73 12.49
CA GLY A 32 6.48 -21.62 13.78
C GLY A 32 7.01 -20.23 14.13
N LYS A 33 7.95 -19.68 13.34
CA LYS A 33 8.58 -18.38 13.60
C LYS A 33 8.73 -17.58 12.30
N VAL A 34 8.07 -16.42 12.25
CA VAL A 34 7.87 -15.67 11.01
C VAL A 34 8.28 -14.20 11.13
N LEU A 35 8.82 -13.69 10.03
CA LEU A 35 9.01 -12.28 9.78
C LEU A 35 7.93 -11.83 8.79
N VAL A 36 7.11 -10.86 9.18
CA VAL A 36 6.04 -10.30 8.35
C VAL A 36 6.52 -9.03 7.66
N ALA A 37 6.59 -9.03 6.33
CA ALA A 37 6.79 -7.81 5.54
C ALA A 37 5.52 -6.94 5.64
N TYR A 38 5.59 -5.88 6.44
CA TYR A 38 4.44 -5.12 6.91
C TYR A 38 4.43 -3.69 6.35
N SER A 39 3.39 -3.33 5.58
CA SER A 39 3.27 -2.03 4.93
C SER A 39 2.23 -1.10 5.56
N GLY A 40 1.48 -1.55 6.57
CA GLY A 40 0.38 -0.78 7.17
C GLY A 40 -0.92 -0.74 6.35
N GLY A 41 -0.95 -1.40 5.19
CA GLY A 41 -2.17 -1.62 4.41
C GLY A 41 -3.01 -2.76 4.99
N THR A 42 -4.32 -2.78 4.67
CA THR A 42 -5.32 -3.74 5.20
C THR A 42 -4.82 -5.19 5.22
N ASP A 43 -4.34 -5.70 4.09
CA ASP A 43 -3.96 -7.10 3.95
C ASP A 43 -2.73 -7.45 4.81
N SER A 44 -1.71 -6.59 4.78
CA SER A 44 -0.50 -6.77 5.59
C SER A 44 -0.75 -6.58 7.09
N ALA A 45 -1.70 -5.70 7.46
CA ALA A 45 -2.10 -5.46 8.84
C ALA A 45 -2.86 -6.67 9.41
N TYR A 46 -3.78 -7.23 8.64
CA TYR A 46 -4.47 -8.46 9.01
C TYR A 46 -3.50 -9.62 9.17
N LEU A 47 -2.55 -9.80 8.23
CA LEU A 47 -1.53 -10.85 8.33
C LEU A 47 -0.62 -10.67 9.55
N ALA A 48 -0.16 -9.44 9.82
CA ALA A 48 0.67 -9.13 10.98
C ALA A 48 -0.08 -9.40 12.29
N TRP A 49 -1.35 -8.99 12.36
CA TRP A 49 -2.22 -9.28 13.50
C TRP A 49 -2.42 -10.78 13.70
N ALA A 50 -2.80 -11.51 12.65
CA ALA A 50 -3.02 -12.96 12.70
C ALA A 50 -1.75 -13.70 13.15
N ALA A 51 -0.59 -13.34 12.60
CA ALA A 51 0.69 -13.91 13.01
C ALA A 51 1.01 -13.64 14.48
N ALA A 52 0.73 -12.43 14.98
CA ALA A 52 0.92 -12.08 16.38
C ALA A 52 -0.06 -12.84 17.31
N GLN A 53 -1.32 -13.02 16.91
CA GLN A 53 -2.29 -13.79 17.68
C GLN A 53 -1.88 -15.27 17.81
N VAL A 54 -1.41 -15.86 16.70
CA VAL A 54 -1.09 -17.29 16.63
C VAL A 54 0.28 -17.60 17.24
N LEU A 55 1.30 -16.78 16.95
CA LEU A 55 2.70 -17.09 17.25
C LEU A 55 3.28 -16.24 18.39
N GLY A 56 2.58 -15.19 18.82
CA GLY A 56 3.04 -14.27 19.86
C GLY A 56 4.44 -13.71 19.55
N LYS A 57 5.39 -13.97 20.46
CA LYS A 57 6.78 -13.50 20.35
C LYS A 57 7.57 -14.07 19.16
N ASN A 58 7.06 -15.13 18.52
CA ASN A 58 7.68 -15.74 17.34
C ASN A 58 7.25 -15.05 16.04
N ALA A 59 6.39 -14.05 16.09
CA ALA A 59 6.10 -13.16 14.97
C ALA A 59 6.76 -11.79 15.18
N ILE A 60 7.33 -11.23 14.12
CA ILE A 60 7.75 -9.83 14.07
C ILE A 60 7.23 -9.21 12.77
N ALA A 61 6.62 -8.03 12.87
CA ALA A 61 6.28 -7.20 11.73
C ALA A 61 7.43 -6.24 11.43
N ILE A 62 7.85 -6.16 10.17
CA ILE A 62 8.92 -5.25 9.76
C ILE A 62 8.43 -4.33 8.64
N THR A 63 8.60 -3.02 8.85
CA THR A 63 8.31 -2.00 7.84
C THR A 63 9.60 -1.43 7.26
N ALA A 64 9.62 -1.22 5.94
CA ALA A 64 10.73 -0.53 5.28
C ALA A 64 10.72 0.96 5.67
N ASP A 65 11.85 1.46 6.13
CA ASP A 65 12.13 2.88 6.24
C ASP A 65 12.73 3.36 4.92
N SER A 66 11.83 3.77 4.03
CA SER A 66 12.15 4.32 2.71
C SER A 66 11.41 5.62 2.45
N ALA A 67 11.99 6.48 1.62
CA ALA A 67 11.30 7.66 1.09
C ALA A 67 10.11 7.28 0.19
N SER A 68 10.05 6.05 -0.34
CA SER A 68 8.95 5.61 -1.22
C SER A 68 7.62 5.42 -0.46
N ILE A 69 7.66 5.36 0.87
CA ILE A 69 6.51 5.19 1.75
C ILE A 69 6.25 6.51 2.48
N PRO A 70 5.04 7.07 2.40
CA PRO A 70 4.69 8.29 3.13
C PRO A 70 4.94 8.16 4.62
N GLU A 71 5.45 9.21 5.25
CA GLU A 71 5.72 9.27 6.67
C GLU A 71 4.43 9.11 7.50
N SER A 72 3.31 9.64 7.00
CA SER A 72 1.98 9.40 7.58
C SER A 72 1.62 7.91 7.63
N HIS A 73 1.96 7.14 6.59
CA HIS A 73 1.70 5.70 6.57
C HIS A 73 2.62 4.94 7.52
N LYS A 74 3.89 5.36 7.65
CA LYS A 74 4.81 4.79 8.65
C LYS A 74 4.25 5.00 10.06
N ARG A 75 3.84 6.24 10.41
CA ARG A 75 3.22 6.55 11.69
C ARG A 75 1.94 5.73 11.95
N ASP A 76 1.10 5.54 10.93
CA ASP A 76 -0.10 4.72 11.05
C ASP A 76 0.23 3.24 11.30
N ALA A 77 1.22 2.70 10.60
CA ALA A 77 1.67 1.33 10.75
C ALA A 77 2.23 1.07 12.16
N GLU A 78 3.08 1.98 12.66
CA GLU A 78 3.61 1.91 14.03
C GLU A 78 2.50 1.99 15.08
N ARG A 79 1.53 2.91 14.90
CA ARG A 79 0.39 3.04 15.81
C ARG A 79 -0.45 1.77 15.84
N PHE A 80 -0.77 1.20 14.67
CA PHE A 80 -1.50 -0.05 14.57
C PHE A 80 -0.77 -1.18 15.30
N ALA A 81 0.53 -1.35 15.04
CA ALA A 81 1.31 -2.39 15.69
C ALA A 81 1.30 -2.25 17.22
N LYS A 82 1.43 -1.03 17.74
CA LYS A 82 1.33 -0.74 19.19
C LYS A 82 -0.05 -1.09 19.74
N SER A 83 -1.15 -0.67 19.09
CA SER A 83 -2.53 -0.94 19.53
C SER A 83 -2.82 -2.43 19.68
N TRP A 84 -2.21 -3.25 18.83
CA TRP A 84 -2.43 -4.69 18.78
C TRP A 84 -1.31 -5.52 19.42
N ASN A 85 -0.38 -4.86 20.15
CA ASN A 85 0.77 -5.48 20.79
C ASN A 85 1.60 -6.38 19.85
N ILE A 86 1.72 -5.95 18.58
CA ILE A 86 2.52 -6.60 17.55
C ILE A 86 3.96 -6.13 17.71
N ARG A 87 4.91 -7.06 17.83
CA ARG A 87 6.33 -6.72 17.79
C ARG A 87 6.64 -6.12 16.42
N HIS A 88 7.01 -4.84 16.38
CA HIS A 88 7.24 -4.10 15.15
C HIS A 88 8.58 -3.38 15.17
N GLU A 89 9.28 -3.42 14.02
CA GLU A 89 10.56 -2.77 13.83
C GLU A 89 10.66 -2.18 12.41
N TYR A 90 11.54 -1.19 12.26
CA TYR A 90 11.92 -0.65 10.96
C TYR A 90 13.24 -1.25 10.49
N ILE A 91 13.35 -1.46 9.18
CA ILE A 91 14.64 -1.69 8.51
C ILE A 91 14.87 -0.62 7.48
N ARG A 92 16.13 -0.25 7.26
CA ARG A 92 16.47 0.70 6.21
C ARG A 92 16.58 -0.03 4.88
N THR A 93 15.96 0.52 3.84
CA THR A 93 16.13 0.05 2.45
C THR A 93 16.75 1.14 1.60
N TYR A 94 17.43 0.73 0.54
CA TYR A 94 18.25 1.63 -0.28
C TYR A 94 17.86 1.57 -1.76
N GLU A 95 16.57 1.37 -2.08
CA GLU A 95 16.14 1.19 -3.46
C GLU A 95 16.42 2.43 -4.34
N PHE A 96 16.52 3.63 -3.75
CA PHE A 96 16.90 4.86 -4.47
C PHE A 96 18.38 4.88 -4.90
N GLU A 97 19.21 3.95 -4.42
CA GLU A 97 20.59 3.77 -4.86
C GLU A 97 20.68 2.79 -6.05
N ASN A 98 19.60 2.05 -6.33
CA ASN A 98 19.51 1.17 -7.48
C ASN A 98 19.09 1.96 -8.74
N PRO A 99 19.95 2.06 -9.78
CA PRO A 99 19.61 2.76 -11.01
C PRO A 99 18.35 2.22 -11.71
N ASP A 100 18.05 0.93 -11.60
CA ASP A 100 16.87 0.32 -12.23
C ASP A 100 15.57 0.66 -11.51
N TYR A 101 15.63 0.95 -10.21
CA TYR A 101 14.51 1.57 -9.50
C TYR A 101 14.35 3.05 -9.91
N VAL A 102 15.45 3.80 -9.94
CA VAL A 102 15.46 5.24 -10.25
C VAL A 102 14.96 5.52 -11.66
N LYS A 103 15.28 4.68 -12.66
CA LYS A 103 14.78 4.82 -14.04
C LYS A 103 13.26 4.82 -14.15
N ASN A 104 12.56 4.23 -13.17
CA ASN A 104 11.10 4.24 -13.10
C ASN A 104 10.43 3.56 -14.30
N GLU A 105 10.96 2.42 -14.73
CA GLU A 105 10.36 1.60 -15.78
C GLU A 105 9.20 0.73 -15.23
N PRO A 106 8.40 0.04 -16.07
CA PRO A 106 7.28 -0.78 -15.62
C PRO A 106 7.62 -1.83 -14.56
N ASP A 107 8.87 -2.29 -14.53
CA ASP A 107 9.43 -3.23 -13.55
C ASP A 107 9.97 -2.57 -12.27
N ARG A 108 9.87 -1.25 -12.07
CA ARG A 108 10.30 -0.56 -10.82
C ARG A 108 9.85 -1.26 -9.54
N CYS A 109 8.61 -1.76 -9.52
CA CYS A 109 8.03 -2.45 -8.37
C CYS A 109 8.75 -3.78 -8.06
N PHE A 110 9.38 -4.42 -9.05
CA PHE A 110 10.25 -5.57 -8.84
C PHE A 110 11.50 -5.14 -8.06
N HIS A 111 12.27 -4.17 -8.56
CA HIS A 111 13.50 -3.67 -7.92
C HIS A 111 13.28 -3.18 -6.49
N CYS A 112 12.16 -2.50 -6.25
CA CYS A 112 11.77 -2.06 -4.91
C CYS A 112 11.54 -3.22 -3.93
N LYS A 113 10.89 -4.30 -4.39
CA LYS A 113 10.60 -5.46 -3.55
C LYS A 113 11.79 -6.41 -3.41
N ASP A 114 12.63 -6.50 -4.43
CA ASP A 114 13.89 -7.26 -4.42
C ASP A 114 14.83 -6.74 -3.32
N GLU A 115 15.04 -5.42 -3.26
CA GLU A 115 15.79 -4.78 -2.17
C GLU A 115 15.13 -5.04 -0.80
N LEU A 116 13.80 -4.87 -0.69
CA LEU A 116 13.09 -5.15 0.56
C LEU A 116 13.34 -6.59 1.04
N PHE A 117 13.13 -7.57 0.17
CA PHE A 117 13.25 -8.98 0.55
C PHE A 117 14.70 -9.38 0.84
N THR A 118 15.67 -8.83 0.12
CA THR A 118 17.09 -9.01 0.43
C THR A 118 17.41 -8.54 1.84
N ARG A 119 16.95 -7.34 2.24
CA ARG A 119 17.16 -6.83 3.61
C ARG A 119 16.43 -7.67 4.66
N LEU A 120 15.23 -8.16 4.34
CA LEU A 120 14.49 -9.04 5.24
C LEU A 120 15.14 -10.40 5.42
N GLU A 121 15.77 -10.96 4.38
CA GLU A 121 16.56 -12.20 4.45
C GLU A 121 17.79 -12.06 5.34
N GLU A 122 18.50 -10.92 5.25
CA GLU A 122 19.61 -10.60 6.14
C GLU A 122 19.14 -10.61 7.61
N VAL A 123 18.05 -9.88 7.90
CA VAL A 123 17.46 -9.82 9.24
C VAL A 123 16.94 -11.18 9.71
N ALA A 124 16.31 -11.94 8.81
CA ALA A 124 15.80 -13.27 9.11
C ALA A 124 16.94 -14.22 9.50
N ARG A 125 18.03 -14.24 8.72
CA ARG A 125 19.22 -15.05 9.00
C ARG A 125 19.90 -14.66 10.32
N GLU A 126 20.11 -13.37 10.56
CA GLU A 126 20.76 -12.87 11.78
C GLU A 126 19.96 -13.21 13.05
N ARG A 127 18.63 -13.24 12.96
CA ARG A 127 17.73 -13.37 14.11
C ARG A 127 17.02 -14.72 14.18
N GLY A 128 17.39 -15.64 13.29
CA GLY A 128 16.86 -17.00 13.19
C GLY A 128 15.36 -17.04 12.93
N PHE A 129 14.86 -16.30 11.94
CA PHE A 129 13.53 -16.48 11.37
C PHE A 129 13.65 -17.37 10.13
N GLU A 130 12.84 -18.43 10.06
CA GLU A 130 12.89 -19.41 8.96
C GLU A 130 12.04 -18.98 7.77
N HIS A 131 11.03 -18.14 8.00
CA HIS A 131 10.07 -17.75 6.99
C HIS A 131 9.82 -16.25 6.98
N ILE A 132 9.87 -15.67 5.79
CA ILE A 132 9.37 -14.33 5.51
C ILE A 132 8.00 -14.49 4.86
N ILE A 133 7.01 -13.76 5.37
CA ILE A 133 5.64 -13.76 4.87
C ILE A 133 5.20 -12.35 4.46
N TYR A 134 4.32 -12.23 3.47
CA TYR A 134 3.80 -10.93 3.01
C TYR A 134 2.32 -10.99 2.64
N GLY A 135 1.65 -9.84 2.72
CA GLY A 135 0.19 -9.72 2.59
C GLY A 135 -0.36 -9.70 1.17
N VAL A 136 0.10 -10.57 0.26
CA VAL A 136 -0.58 -10.80 -1.03
C VAL A 136 -1.79 -11.69 -0.82
N ASN A 137 -2.92 -11.37 -1.44
CA ASN A 137 -4.19 -12.09 -1.32
C ASN A 137 -4.61 -12.76 -2.65
N GLN A 138 -5.72 -13.51 -2.64
CA GLN A 138 -6.18 -14.28 -3.79
C GLN A 138 -6.50 -13.43 -5.03
N ASP A 139 -7.08 -12.23 -4.84
CA ASP A 139 -7.43 -11.33 -5.94
C ASP A 139 -6.19 -10.73 -6.62
N ASP A 140 -5.05 -10.71 -5.92
CA ASP A 140 -3.81 -10.15 -6.45
C ASP A 140 -3.11 -11.06 -7.46
N LEU A 141 -3.51 -12.33 -7.59
CA LEU A 141 -2.86 -13.30 -8.49
C LEU A 141 -3.15 -13.03 -9.98
N GLY A 142 -4.24 -12.33 -10.30
CA GLY A 142 -4.59 -11.94 -11.67
C GLY A 142 -4.07 -10.56 -12.09
N ASP A 143 -3.45 -9.81 -11.18
CA ASP A 143 -3.03 -8.43 -11.39
C ASP A 143 -1.58 -8.35 -11.92
N TYR A 144 -1.29 -7.39 -12.80
CA TYR A 144 0.08 -7.18 -13.27
C TYR A 144 0.93 -6.60 -12.14
N ARG A 145 1.65 -7.49 -11.43
CA ARG A 145 2.45 -7.13 -10.25
C ARG A 145 3.88 -7.66 -10.37
N PRO A 146 4.79 -6.90 -11.02
CA PRO A 146 6.21 -7.26 -11.13
C PRO A 146 6.85 -7.61 -9.79
N GLY A 147 6.40 -6.97 -8.70
CA GLY A 147 6.88 -7.27 -7.35
C GLY A 147 6.57 -8.70 -6.84
N GLN A 148 5.58 -9.40 -7.38
CA GLN A 148 5.35 -10.81 -7.02
C GLN A 148 6.47 -11.72 -7.54
N ASN A 149 7.13 -11.34 -8.65
CA ASN A 149 8.28 -12.08 -9.15
C ASN A 149 9.45 -12.03 -8.17
N ALA A 150 9.71 -10.87 -7.53
CA ALA A 150 10.71 -10.75 -6.48
C ALA A 150 10.39 -11.66 -5.28
N ALA A 151 9.14 -11.65 -4.82
CA ALA A 151 8.70 -12.52 -3.71
C ALA A 151 8.96 -14.01 -4.01
N ARG A 152 8.71 -14.44 -5.26
CA ARG A 152 8.99 -15.81 -5.70
C ARG A 152 10.49 -16.13 -5.71
N LEU A 153 11.34 -15.21 -6.16
CA LEU A 153 12.80 -15.39 -6.18
C LEU A 153 13.37 -15.55 -4.77
N HIS A 154 12.88 -14.74 -3.83
CA HIS A 154 13.23 -14.76 -2.41
C HIS A 154 12.48 -15.82 -1.58
N GLN A 155 11.69 -16.68 -2.24
CA GLN A 155 10.91 -17.74 -1.58
C GLN A 155 10.00 -17.23 -0.44
N VAL A 156 9.53 -15.99 -0.55
CA VAL A 156 8.63 -15.36 0.42
C VAL A 156 7.25 -16.01 0.33
N ARG A 157 6.73 -16.44 1.48
CA ARG A 157 5.46 -17.16 1.58
C ARG A 157 4.28 -16.20 1.60
N ALA A 158 3.14 -16.63 1.08
CA ALA A 158 1.92 -15.82 0.98
C ALA A 158 0.75 -16.51 1.69
N PRO A 159 0.70 -16.51 3.04
CA PRO A 159 -0.29 -17.28 3.80
C PRO A 159 -1.75 -16.91 3.48
N LEU A 160 -2.04 -15.66 3.10
CA LEU A 160 -3.40 -15.26 2.73
C LEU A 160 -3.85 -15.93 1.42
N VAL A 161 -2.96 -16.06 0.44
CA VAL A 161 -3.21 -16.86 -0.79
C VAL A 161 -3.33 -18.34 -0.45
N GLU A 162 -2.44 -18.87 0.40
CA GLU A 162 -2.47 -20.27 0.81
C GLU A 162 -3.75 -20.65 1.57
N ALA A 163 -4.38 -19.68 2.24
CA ALA A 163 -5.69 -19.78 2.89
C ALA A 163 -6.87 -19.42 1.96
N GLU A 164 -6.61 -19.10 0.69
CA GLU A 164 -7.60 -18.73 -0.34
C GLU A 164 -8.44 -17.50 0.05
N LEU A 165 -7.85 -16.57 0.80
CA LEU A 165 -8.53 -15.36 1.24
C LEU A 165 -8.52 -14.30 0.15
N SER A 166 -9.72 -13.88 -0.25
CA SER A 166 -9.94 -12.67 -1.05
C SER A 166 -9.85 -11.41 -0.21
N LYS A 167 -9.69 -10.26 -0.86
CA LYS A 167 -9.66 -8.95 -0.23
C LYS A 167 -10.95 -8.61 0.50
N ALA A 168 -12.11 -9.01 -0.04
CA ALA A 168 -13.40 -8.79 0.62
C ALA A 168 -13.49 -9.57 1.93
N GLU A 169 -13.02 -10.83 1.92
CA GLU A 169 -12.98 -11.69 3.11
C GLU A 169 -11.99 -11.15 4.16
N ILE A 170 -10.80 -10.71 3.75
CA ILE A 170 -9.81 -10.10 4.65
C ILE A 170 -10.38 -8.86 5.34
N ARG A 171 -11.11 -8.00 4.61
CA ARG A 171 -11.76 -6.82 5.19
C ARG A 171 -12.81 -7.20 6.22
N GLU A 172 -13.64 -8.19 5.92
CA GLU A 172 -14.66 -8.64 6.86
C GLU A 172 -14.06 -9.30 8.10
N LEU A 173 -13.05 -10.15 7.95
CA LEU A 173 -12.30 -10.73 9.07
C LEU A 173 -11.61 -9.64 9.91
N SER A 174 -11.00 -8.65 9.26
CA SER A 174 -10.41 -7.49 9.94
C SER A 174 -11.47 -6.71 10.73
N ARG A 175 -12.65 -6.49 10.16
CA ARG A 175 -13.77 -5.81 10.82
C ARG A 175 -14.29 -6.61 12.02
N MET A 176 -14.43 -7.93 11.87
CA MET A 176 -14.84 -8.84 12.95
C MET A 176 -13.82 -8.88 14.09
N ALA A 177 -12.53 -8.82 13.77
CA ALA A 177 -11.45 -8.72 14.75
C ALA A 177 -11.30 -7.31 15.37
N GLY A 178 -12.07 -6.32 14.89
CA GLY A 178 -12.04 -4.95 15.40
C GLY A 178 -10.87 -4.10 14.89
N LEU A 179 -10.17 -4.54 13.84
CA LEU A 179 -8.99 -3.85 13.30
C LEU A 179 -9.40 -2.56 12.59
N GLU A 180 -8.84 -1.42 12.98
CA GLU A 180 -9.15 -0.11 12.40
C GLU A 180 -8.74 0.03 10.92
N THR A 181 -7.93 -0.91 10.40
CA THR A 181 -7.46 -0.90 9.00
C THR A 181 -8.43 -1.55 8.01
N TRP A 182 -9.57 -2.08 8.47
CA TRP A 182 -10.51 -2.87 7.66
C TRP A 182 -11.07 -2.09 6.46
N ASP A 183 -11.36 -0.80 6.61
CA ASP A 183 -11.90 0.07 5.55
C ASP A 183 -10.83 0.94 4.88
N ARG A 184 -9.55 0.77 5.25
CA ARG A 184 -8.46 1.57 4.71
C ARG A 184 -8.43 1.46 3.18
N PRO A 185 -8.44 2.59 2.45
CA PRO A 185 -8.27 2.57 1.01
C PRO A 185 -6.93 1.96 0.60
N ALA A 186 -6.90 1.26 -0.52
CA ALA A 186 -5.65 0.77 -1.07
C ALA A 186 -4.73 1.95 -1.39
N SER A 187 -3.53 1.95 -0.81
CA SER A 187 -2.53 2.97 -1.08
C SER A 187 -1.35 2.38 -1.83
N ALA A 188 -1.06 2.96 -2.99
CA ALA A 188 0.20 2.73 -3.68
C ALA A 188 1.32 3.58 -3.04
N CYS A 189 2.58 3.22 -3.30
CA CYS A 189 3.76 4.00 -2.89
C CYS A 189 3.80 5.37 -3.58
N LEU A 190 4.60 6.30 -3.05
CA LEU A 190 4.74 7.65 -3.61
C LEU A 190 5.28 7.62 -5.04
N SER A 191 6.13 6.66 -5.38
CA SER A 191 6.69 6.51 -6.74
C SER A 191 5.62 6.25 -7.80
N SER A 192 4.43 5.77 -7.42
CA SER A 192 3.32 5.62 -8.36
C SER A 192 2.76 6.96 -8.85
N ARG A 193 3.17 8.10 -8.26
CA ARG A 193 2.75 9.44 -8.67
C ARG A 193 3.63 9.99 -9.78
N ILE A 194 4.72 9.31 -10.10
CA ILE A 194 5.69 9.71 -11.11
C ILE A 194 5.48 8.83 -12.36
N PRO A 195 5.27 9.42 -13.54
CA PRO A 195 5.12 8.71 -14.81
C PRO A 195 6.28 7.78 -15.13
N TYR A 196 5.96 6.62 -15.71
CA TYR A 196 6.96 5.68 -16.18
C TYR A 196 7.98 6.38 -17.10
N GLY A 197 9.25 6.00 -16.97
CA GLY A 197 10.39 6.60 -17.67
C GLY A 197 10.84 7.97 -17.12
N THR A 198 10.09 8.57 -16.17
CA THR A 198 10.55 9.77 -15.45
C THR A 198 11.29 9.36 -14.19
N PRO A 199 12.54 9.82 -13.97
CA PRO A 199 13.33 9.39 -12.82
C PRO A 199 12.65 9.61 -11.46
N VAL A 200 12.67 8.57 -10.62
CA VAL A 200 12.21 8.61 -9.23
C VAL A 200 13.40 8.96 -8.35
N THR A 201 13.39 10.17 -7.77
CA THR A 201 14.45 10.66 -6.87
C THR A 201 13.86 11.02 -5.51
N LYS A 202 14.71 11.18 -4.49
CA LYS A 202 14.23 11.57 -3.15
C LYS A 202 13.58 12.95 -3.17
N GLU A 203 14.08 13.85 -4.00
CA GLU A 203 13.56 15.19 -4.20
C GLU A 203 12.17 15.15 -4.83
N THR A 204 12.00 14.42 -5.94
CA THR A 204 10.68 14.34 -6.61
C THR A 204 9.63 13.67 -5.72
N ILE A 205 10.04 12.64 -4.96
CA ILE A 205 9.18 11.97 -3.99
C ILE A 205 8.80 12.89 -2.83
N SER A 206 9.76 13.63 -2.27
CA SER A 206 9.49 14.59 -1.20
C SER A 206 8.53 15.71 -1.65
N THR A 207 8.70 16.22 -2.88
CA THR A 207 7.78 17.20 -3.46
C THR A 207 6.36 16.65 -3.56
N VAL A 208 6.19 15.41 -4.06
CA VAL A 208 4.88 14.75 -4.13
C VAL A 208 4.28 14.56 -2.74
N GLU A 209 5.06 14.07 -1.77
CA GLU A 209 4.58 13.82 -0.41
C GLU A 209 4.09 15.10 0.27
N ARG A 210 4.85 16.18 0.18
CA ARG A 210 4.45 17.49 0.72
C ARG A 210 3.17 18.00 0.06
N GLY A 211 3.04 17.78 -1.25
CA GLY A 211 1.79 18.08 -1.97
C GLY A 211 0.62 17.24 -1.46
N GLU A 212 0.81 15.93 -1.24
CA GLU A 212 -0.25 15.07 -0.70
C GLU A 212 -0.62 15.41 0.75
N GLU A 213 0.33 15.89 1.58
CA GLU A 213 0.02 16.39 2.92
C GLU A 213 -0.80 17.67 2.88
N ALA A 214 -0.44 18.64 2.04
CA ALA A 214 -1.21 19.87 1.88
C ALA A 214 -2.65 19.60 1.42
N MET A 215 -2.84 18.67 0.47
CA MET A 215 -4.18 18.23 0.05
C MET A 215 -4.98 17.64 1.22
N ARG A 216 -4.32 16.89 2.12
CA ARG A 216 -4.96 16.33 3.31
C ARG A 216 -5.33 17.40 4.33
N GLU A 217 -4.47 18.39 4.54
CA GLU A 217 -4.72 19.54 5.42
C GLU A 217 -5.90 20.40 4.93
N LEU A 218 -6.07 20.52 3.60
CA LEU A 218 -7.25 21.11 2.98
C LEU A 218 -8.51 20.24 3.14
N GLY A 219 -8.38 19.04 3.71
CA GLY A 219 -9.48 18.13 4.04
C GLY A 219 -10.00 17.31 2.86
N PHE A 220 -9.18 17.10 1.82
CA PHE A 220 -9.49 16.08 0.80
C PHE A 220 -9.19 14.69 1.37
N ARG A 221 -9.99 13.69 0.99
CA ARG A 221 -9.83 12.31 1.51
C ARG A 221 -9.24 11.38 0.47
N GLN A 222 -9.66 11.49 -0.77
CA GLN A 222 -9.21 10.61 -1.84
C GLN A 222 -8.68 11.43 -3.02
N PHE A 223 -7.35 11.46 -3.11
CA PHE A 223 -6.64 12.24 -4.12
C PHE A 223 -5.28 11.62 -4.46
N ARG A 224 -4.67 12.10 -5.56
CA ARG A 224 -3.27 11.86 -5.93
C ARG A 224 -2.66 13.15 -6.48
N VAL A 225 -1.43 13.42 -6.06
CA VAL A 225 -0.60 14.49 -6.62
C VAL A 225 0.34 13.87 -7.64
N ARG A 226 0.05 14.02 -8.94
CA ARG A 226 0.88 13.45 -10.03
C ARG A 226 1.92 14.45 -10.48
N PHE A 227 3.17 13.99 -10.54
CA PHE A 227 4.31 14.79 -10.97
C PHE A 227 4.50 14.68 -12.49
N HIS A 228 4.52 15.80 -13.20
CA HIS A 228 4.76 15.85 -14.65
C HIS A 228 5.81 16.93 -14.97
N GLY A 229 6.99 16.85 -14.34
CA GLY A 229 8.05 17.83 -14.51
C GLY A 229 7.65 19.18 -13.91
N GLU A 230 7.46 20.19 -14.75
CA GLU A 230 7.04 21.53 -14.32
C GLU A 230 5.54 21.63 -14.00
N LEU A 231 4.77 20.57 -14.27
CA LEU A 231 3.33 20.52 -14.06
C LEU A 231 2.97 19.53 -12.95
N VAL A 232 2.03 19.91 -12.09
CA VAL A 232 1.32 18.99 -11.20
C VAL A 232 -0.08 18.73 -11.73
N ARG A 233 -0.47 17.46 -11.76
CA ARG A 233 -1.84 17.01 -12.06
C ARG A 233 -2.46 16.42 -10.82
N LEU A 234 -3.52 17.06 -10.34
CA LEU A 234 -4.26 16.64 -9.15
C LEU A 234 -5.43 15.75 -9.57
N GLU A 235 -5.42 14.51 -9.13
CA GLU A 235 -6.57 13.62 -9.24
C GLU A 235 -7.33 13.69 -7.91
N ILE A 236 -8.63 13.98 -7.95
CA ILE A 236 -9.48 14.08 -6.75
C ILE A 236 -10.73 13.24 -6.97
N ALA A 237 -11.24 12.59 -5.92
CA ALA A 237 -12.51 11.88 -5.97
C ALA A 237 -13.63 12.79 -6.51
N ARG A 238 -14.52 12.21 -7.34
CA ARG A 238 -15.55 12.98 -8.05
C ARG A 238 -16.52 13.66 -7.09
N GLU A 239 -16.79 13.01 -5.96
CA GLU A 239 -17.65 13.48 -4.88
C GLU A 239 -17.04 14.70 -4.16
N GLU A 240 -15.71 14.85 -4.19
CA GLU A 240 -14.98 15.97 -3.61
C GLU A 240 -14.65 17.05 -4.64
N MET A 241 -14.96 16.84 -5.94
CA MET A 241 -14.60 17.77 -7.02
C MET A 241 -15.26 19.14 -6.87
N GLN A 242 -16.50 19.21 -6.37
CA GLN A 242 -17.16 20.51 -6.15
C GLN A 242 -16.39 21.40 -5.16
N LYS A 243 -15.76 20.79 -4.14
CA LYS A 243 -14.96 21.51 -3.14
C LYS A 243 -13.74 22.15 -3.77
N VAL A 244 -13.10 21.48 -4.74
CA VAL A 244 -11.88 22.03 -5.36
C VAL A 244 -12.17 23.27 -6.20
N LEU A 245 -13.38 23.42 -6.73
CA LEU A 245 -13.78 24.52 -7.62
C LEU A 245 -14.04 25.86 -6.90
N GLY A 246 -13.90 25.91 -5.57
CA GLY A 246 -13.92 27.17 -4.82
C GLY A 246 -12.70 28.03 -5.17
N LEU A 247 -12.91 29.33 -5.42
CA LEU A 247 -11.81 30.24 -5.80
C LEU A 247 -10.75 30.36 -4.70
N ASP A 248 -11.16 30.33 -3.45
CA ASP A 248 -10.29 30.29 -2.27
C ASP A 248 -9.41 29.03 -2.24
N VAL A 249 -9.99 27.89 -2.61
CA VAL A 249 -9.25 26.62 -2.72
C VAL A 249 -8.29 26.66 -3.90
N PHE A 250 -8.68 27.23 -5.04
CA PHE A 250 -7.78 27.42 -6.19
C PHE A 250 -6.57 28.24 -5.83
N ASP A 251 -6.76 29.40 -5.20
CA ASP A 251 -5.65 30.29 -4.81
C ASP A 251 -4.70 29.56 -3.86
N THR A 252 -5.25 28.85 -2.87
CA THR A 252 -4.46 28.06 -1.91
C THR A 252 -3.66 26.93 -2.59
N LEU A 253 -4.27 26.21 -3.54
CA LEU A 253 -3.59 25.16 -4.30
C LEU A 253 -2.49 25.75 -5.19
N VAL A 254 -2.76 26.86 -5.86
CA VAL A 254 -1.78 27.55 -6.71
C VAL A 254 -0.58 28.00 -5.89
N GLU A 255 -0.80 28.68 -4.76
CA GLU A 255 0.28 29.11 -3.87
C GLU A 255 1.11 27.92 -3.36
N THR A 256 0.42 26.87 -2.89
CA THR A 256 1.07 25.68 -2.34
C THR A 256 1.94 24.97 -3.38
N PHE A 257 1.38 24.64 -4.54
CA PHE A 257 2.10 23.86 -5.55
C PHE A 257 3.15 24.69 -6.30
N LYS A 258 2.97 26.00 -6.44
CA LYS A 258 4.04 26.87 -6.94
C LYS A 258 5.22 26.95 -5.98
N ALA A 259 4.96 27.03 -4.67
CA ALA A 259 6.02 26.98 -3.66
C ALA A 259 6.76 25.63 -3.61
N LEU A 260 6.11 24.55 -4.08
CA LEU A 260 6.71 23.23 -4.27
C LEU A 260 7.52 23.09 -5.57
N GLY A 261 7.55 24.13 -6.41
CA GLY A 261 8.38 24.20 -7.62
C GLY A 261 7.63 23.90 -8.93
N PHE A 262 6.31 23.77 -8.92
CA PHE A 262 5.53 23.60 -10.15
C PHE A 262 5.22 24.95 -10.80
N HIS A 263 5.36 25.04 -12.13
CA HIS A 263 4.91 26.20 -12.91
C HIS A 263 3.39 26.15 -13.15
N TYR A 264 2.85 24.95 -13.35
CA TYR A 264 1.45 24.72 -13.71
C TYR A 264 0.78 23.79 -12.71
N VAL A 265 -0.41 24.18 -12.24
CA VAL A 265 -1.27 23.39 -11.36
C VAL A 265 -2.53 23.04 -12.12
N THR A 266 -2.80 21.75 -12.27
CA THR A 266 -3.91 21.25 -13.10
C THR A 266 -4.76 20.23 -12.36
N LEU A 267 -6.02 20.12 -12.77
CA LEU A 267 -6.95 19.11 -12.28
C LEU A 267 -7.16 18.05 -13.35
N ASP A 268 -7.18 16.79 -12.93
CA ASP A 268 -7.62 15.70 -13.79
C ASP A 268 -9.15 15.64 -13.84
N LEU A 269 -9.72 15.81 -15.04
CA LEU A 269 -11.16 15.82 -15.27
C LEU A 269 -11.80 14.43 -15.14
N GLU A 270 -11.02 13.36 -15.23
CA GLU A 270 -11.50 12.01 -14.94
C GLU A 270 -11.62 11.76 -13.43
N GLY A 271 -10.89 12.54 -12.62
CA GLY A 271 -10.79 12.42 -11.17
C GLY A 271 -9.90 11.26 -10.73
N TYR A 272 -9.97 10.91 -9.45
CA TYR A 272 -9.22 9.80 -8.89
C TYR A 272 -9.70 8.44 -9.43
N ARG A 273 -8.77 7.63 -9.95
CA ARG A 273 -9.02 6.26 -10.41
C ARG A 273 -7.89 5.32 -9.96
N GLN A 274 -8.25 4.14 -9.46
CA GLN A 274 -7.26 3.12 -9.14
C GLN A 274 -6.62 2.59 -10.44
N GLY A 275 -5.28 2.49 -10.46
CA GLY A 275 -4.56 1.97 -11.63
C GLY A 275 -4.44 2.92 -12.82
N ALA A 276 -4.78 4.21 -12.68
CA ALA A 276 -4.74 5.18 -13.78
C ALA A 276 -3.38 5.24 -14.53
N MET A 277 -2.27 5.01 -13.83
CA MET A 277 -0.92 5.00 -14.43
C MET A 277 -0.64 3.78 -15.32
N ASN A 278 -1.42 2.71 -15.22
CA ASN A 278 -1.19 1.50 -16.01
C ASN A 278 -1.79 1.58 -17.41
N GLU A 279 -2.63 2.59 -17.70
CA GLU A 279 -3.30 2.73 -18.99
C GLU A 279 -2.31 2.97 -20.13
N VAL A 280 -1.18 3.62 -19.85
CA VAL A 280 -0.11 3.85 -20.82
C VAL A 280 0.71 2.59 -21.12
N LEU A 281 0.57 1.52 -20.32
CA LEU A 281 1.30 0.26 -20.52
C LEU A 281 0.66 -0.65 -21.57
N GLY A 282 -0.49 -0.28 -22.13
CA GLY A 282 -1.19 -1.08 -23.15
C GLY A 282 -1.63 -2.45 -22.67
N LEU A 283 -1.69 -2.67 -21.34
CA LEU A 283 -2.14 -3.92 -20.75
C LEU A 283 -3.63 -4.09 -21.10
N LYS A 284 -3.99 -5.22 -21.74
CA LYS A 284 -5.39 -5.56 -21.98
C LYS A 284 -6.09 -5.73 -20.61
N ARG A 285 -7.16 -4.95 -20.39
CA ARG A 285 -8.06 -5.13 -19.24
C ARG A 285 -8.74 -6.49 -19.28
#